data_AF-A0A969PXB5-F1
#
_entry.id   AF-A0A969PXB5-F1
#
_cell.length_a   1.000
_cell.length_b   1.000
_cell.length_c   1.000
_cell.angle_alpha   90.00
_cell.angle_beta   90.00
_cell.angle_gamma   90.00
#
_symmetry.space_group_name_H-M   'P 1'
#
loop_
_entity.id
_entity.type
_entity.pdbx_description
1 polymer ?
#
loop_
_entity_poly.entity_id
_entity_poly.type
_entity_poly.pdbx_seq_one_letter_code
_entity_poly.pdbx_strand_id
1 'polypeptide(L)'
;MSTKAPERLTLEKRLRQALEKEEFNLVYQPRVEVATGHILGTEALIRWQSPEMGAVSPGSFIPVAEESGLIVSIGEWTLREACRQNKLWQQAGLAPICVAVNLSPLQFRQPKLVEMVAQILKETELEPQYLELEVTETTAIQDIDFTRRVLQELEQMGVRLAIDDFGTGHSSLSRLQLLPLHNLKIDRSFIQELTENVKVAHIVTAVVTLGQSLGLSIIAEGVEKAEELEFLK
;
A
#
# COMPACT_ATOMS: atom_id res chain seq x y z
N MET A 1 26.85 -10.85 21.37
CA MET A 1 27.00 -9.43 21.75
C MET A 1 26.97 -8.59 20.48
N SER A 2 26.38 -7.40 20.61
CA SER A 2 25.67 -6.65 19.57
C SER A 2 26.55 -6.02 18.47
N THR A 3 26.35 -6.42 17.22
CA THR A 3 26.83 -5.71 16.02
C THR A 3 25.74 -4.90 15.32
N LYS A 4 24.46 -5.02 15.70
CA LYS A 4 23.32 -4.32 15.06
C LYS A 4 23.06 -2.90 15.56
N ALA A 5 23.46 -2.56 16.78
CA ALA A 5 23.16 -1.25 17.38
C ALA A 5 23.83 -0.03 16.69
N PRO A 6 25.11 -0.09 16.27
CA PRO A 6 25.75 1.06 15.60
C PRO A 6 25.23 1.31 14.18
N GLU A 7 24.85 0.26 13.43
CA GLU A 7 24.27 0.39 12.09
C GLU A 7 22.87 1.00 12.15
N ARG A 8 22.05 0.62 13.13
CA ARG A 8 20.68 1.15 13.30
C ARG A 8 20.66 2.64 13.67
N LEU A 9 21.47 3.07 14.63
CA LEU A 9 21.56 4.49 15.02
C LEU A 9 22.06 5.36 13.85
N THR A 10 22.98 4.82 13.06
CA THR A 10 23.45 5.48 11.84
C THR A 10 22.31 5.60 10.83
N LEU A 11 21.56 4.52 10.60
CA LEU A 11 20.43 4.51 9.67
C LEU A 11 19.33 5.49 10.07
N GLU A 12 18.94 5.54 11.35
CA GLU A 12 17.95 6.48 11.87
C GLU A 12 18.39 7.94 11.67
N LYS A 13 19.64 8.26 12.01
CA LYS A 13 20.19 9.61 11.80
C LYS A 13 20.17 10.00 10.32
N ARG A 14 20.48 9.06 9.42
CA ARG A 14 20.45 9.27 7.98
C ARG A 14 19.02 9.42 7.45
N LEU A 15 18.07 8.64 7.93
CA LEU A 15 16.65 8.75 7.57
C LEU A 15 16.10 10.15 7.85
N ARG A 16 16.48 10.74 8.98
CA ARG A 16 16.07 12.12 9.31
C ARG A 16 16.59 13.13 8.28
N GLN A 17 17.81 12.96 7.80
CA GLN A 17 18.40 13.83 6.78
C GLN A 17 17.84 13.56 5.38
N ALA A 18 17.42 12.33 5.10
CA ALA A 18 16.98 11.90 3.78
C ALA A 18 15.75 12.69 3.27
N LEU A 19 14.82 13.05 4.17
CA LEU A 19 13.68 13.91 3.82
C LEU A 19 14.14 15.33 3.45
N GLU A 20 15.05 15.92 4.23
CA GLU A 20 15.56 17.29 3.98
C GLU A 20 16.44 17.37 2.73
N LYS A 21 17.09 16.26 2.36
CA LYS A 21 18.03 16.17 1.25
C LYS A 21 17.44 15.57 -0.03
N GLU A 22 16.12 15.37 -0.07
CA GLU A 22 15.42 14.82 -1.23
C GLU A 22 15.99 13.47 -1.71
N GLU A 23 16.41 12.62 -0.76
CA GLU A 23 17.04 11.31 -1.07
C GLU A 23 16.00 10.21 -1.35
N PHE A 24 14.72 10.49 -1.12
CA PHE A 24 13.62 9.59 -1.44
C PHE A 24 13.08 9.84 -2.85
N ASN A 25 12.73 8.77 -3.54
CA ASN A 25 11.93 8.84 -4.76
C ASN A 25 10.86 7.74 -4.74
N LEU A 26 9.87 7.87 -5.63
CA LEU A 26 8.85 6.86 -5.84
C LEU A 26 9.11 6.16 -7.17
N VAL A 27 9.03 4.84 -7.15
CA VAL A 27 8.86 4.04 -8.36
C VAL A 27 7.42 3.52 -8.40
N TYR A 28 6.90 3.33 -9.60
CA TYR A 28 5.48 3.02 -9.78
C TYR A 28 5.34 1.66 -10.45
N GLN A 29 4.71 0.73 -9.75
CA GLN A 29 4.46 -0.61 -10.27
C GLN A 29 3.06 -0.65 -10.90
N PRO A 30 2.92 -0.98 -12.21
CA PRO A 30 1.61 -1.04 -12.84
C PRO A 30 0.80 -2.22 -12.34
N ARG A 31 -0.49 -1.98 -12.13
CA ARG A 31 -1.52 -3.00 -11.89
C ARG A 31 -2.30 -3.20 -13.18
N VAL A 32 -2.34 -4.43 -13.67
CA VAL A 32 -2.95 -4.77 -14.96
C VAL A 32 -4.18 -5.63 -14.78
N GLU A 33 -5.18 -5.41 -15.63
CA GLU A 33 -6.33 -6.29 -15.75
C GLU A 33 -5.89 -7.62 -16.36
N VAL A 34 -6.14 -8.73 -15.67
CA VAL A 34 -5.72 -10.08 -16.09
C VAL A 34 -6.28 -10.47 -17.47
N ALA A 35 -7.51 -10.06 -17.78
CA ALA A 35 -8.18 -10.42 -19.03
C ALA A 35 -7.68 -9.63 -20.25
N THR A 36 -7.34 -8.34 -20.08
CA THR A 36 -7.04 -7.44 -21.21
C THR A 36 -5.58 -6.98 -21.27
N GLY A 37 -4.85 -7.06 -20.16
CA GLY A 37 -3.52 -6.50 -20.00
C GLY A 37 -3.51 -4.96 -19.87
N HIS A 38 -4.66 -4.30 -19.80
CA HIS A 38 -4.72 -2.85 -19.61
C HIS A 38 -4.28 -2.46 -18.20
N ILE A 39 -3.57 -1.35 -18.09
CA ILE A 39 -3.18 -0.76 -16.80
C ILE A 39 -4.42 -0.11 -16.17
N LEU A 40 -4.80 -0.59 -14.98
CA LEU A 40 -5.92 -0.05 -14.19
C LEU A 40 -5.46 0.95 -13.13
N GLY A 41 -4.19 0.85 -12.71
CA GLY A 41 -3.63 1.66 -11.64
C GLY A 41 -2.14 1.43 -11.48
N THR A 42 -1.54 2.15 -10.55
CA THR A 42 -0.16 1.92 -10.12
C THR A 42 -0.08 1.86 -8.60
N GLU A 43 0.93 1.17 -8.10
CA GLU A 43 1.34 1.29 -6.71
C GLU A 43 2.59 2.14 -6.59
N ALA A 44 2.55 3.14 -5.72
CA ALA A 44 3.68 4.01 -5.42
C ALA A 44 4.56 3.35 -4.36
N LEU A 45 5.76 2.95 -4.76
CA LEU A 45 6.72 2.27 -3.91
C LEU A 45 7.92 3.18 -3.63
N ILE A 46 8.12 3.51 -2.36
CA ILE A 46 9.24 4.34 -1.94
C ILE A 46 10.59 3.65 -2.18
N ARG A 47 11.58 4.42 -2.61
CA ARG A 47 12.99 4.01 -2.69
C ARG A 47 13.84 5.09 -2.05
N TRP A 48 14.92 4.67 -1.41
CA TRP A 48 15.90 5.57 -0.82
C TRP A 48 17.22 5.44 -1.57
N GLN A 49 17.66 6.54 -2.17
CA GLN A 49 18.97 6.67 -2.82
C GLN A 49 19.86 7.53 -1.93
N SER A 50 20.61 6.88 -1.05
CA SER A 50 21.56 7.58 -0.19
C SER A 50 22.87 7.81 -0.96
N PRO A 51 23.43 9.03 -0.97
CA PRO A 51 24.74 9.30 -1.58
C PRO A 51 25.89 8.48 -0.96
N GLU A 52 25.72 8.02 0.28
CA GLU A 52 26.77 7.36 1.05
C GLU A 52 26.56 5.84 1.14
N MET A 53 25.30 5.38 1.16
CA MET A 53 24.96 3.96 1.26
C MET A 53 24.51 3.34 -0.08
N GLY A 54 24.34 4.17 -1.12
CA GLY A 54 23.70 3.75 -2.36
C GLY A 54 22.21 3.50 -2.19
N ALA A 55 21.68 2.58 -2.99
CA ALA A 55 20.28 2.17 -2.92
C ALA A 55 20.01 1.38 -1.62
N VAL A 56 19.17 1.93 -0.74
CA VAL A 56 18.78 1.29 0.52
C VAL A 56 17.41 0.64 0.36
N SER A 57 17.32 -0.64 0.70
CA SER A 57 16.07 -1.42 0.60
C SER A 57 15.00 -0.89 1.56
N PRO A 58 13.73 -0.73 1.12
CA PRO A 58 12.61 -0.45 2.01
C PRO A 58 12.50 -1.42 3.19
N GLY A 59 12.77 -2.71 2.97
CA GLY A 59 12.78 -3.71 4.04
C GLY A 59 13.84 -3.49 5.12
N SER A 60 14.86 -2.65 4.84
CA SER A 60 15.88 -2.28 5.83
C SER A 60 15.53 -1.01 6.60
N PHE A 61 14.93 0.00 5.94
CA PHE A 61 14.73 1.31 6.55
C PHE A 61 13.31 1.56 7.07
N ILE A 62 12.28 0.93 6.50
CA ILE A 62 10.90 1.09 6.98
C ILE A 62 10.75 0.67 8.45
N PRO A 63 11.27 -0.49 8.90
CA PRO A 63 11.19 -0.86 10.31
C PRO A 63 11.83 0.17 11.24
N VAL A 64 12.95 0.76 10.83
CA VAL A 64 13.63 1.80 11.62
C VAL A 64 12.84 3.11 11.61
N ALA A 65 12.23 3.47 10.48
CA ALA A 65 11.35 4.63 10.37
C ALA A 65 10.10 4.48 11.26
N GLU A 66 9.53 3.28 11.35
CA GLU A 66 8.40 2.98 12.23
C GLU A 66 8.79 3.10 13.70
N GLU A 67 9.85 2.43 14.12
CA GLU A 67 10.31 2.45 15.52
C GLU A 67 10.71 3.87 16.00
N SER A 68 11.19 4.72 15.09
CA SER A 68 11.59 6.11 15.37
C SER A 68 10.46 7.13 15.19
N GLY A 69 9.31 6.71 14.63
CA GLY A 69 8.20 7.61 14.28
C GLY A 69 8.42 8.44 13.01
N LEU A 70 9.60 8.38 12.38
CA LEU A 70 9.89 9.06 11.11
C LEU A 70 8.99 8.57 9.97
N ILE A 71 8.41 7.38 10.07
CA ILE A 71 7.48 6.83 9.08
C ILE A 71 6.27 7.74 8.83
N VAL A 72 5.86 8.56 9.82
CA VAL A 72 4.74 9.48 9.65
C VAL A 72 5.08 10.58 8.64
N SER A 73 6.25 11.22 8.80
CA SER A 73 6.73 12.25 7.87
C SER A 73 7.10 11.68 6.50
N ILE A 74 7.68 10.48 6.47
CA ILE A 74 7.99 9.77 5.22
C ILE A 74 6.69 9.40 4.48
N GLY A 75 5.69 8.91 5.21
CA GLY A 75 4.38 8.58 4.66
C GLY A 75 3.64 9.81 4.13
N GLU A 76 3.71 10.95 4.83
CA GLU A 76 3.13 12.21 4.34
C GLU A 76 3.80 12.64 3.03
N TRP A 77 5.14 12.62 2.97
CA TRP A 77 5.89 12.93 1.76
C TRP A 77 5.53 11.96 0.61
N THR A 78 5.43 10.67 0.91
CA THR A 78 5.07 9.62 -0.07
C THR A 78 3.69 9.87 -0.66
N LEU A 79 2.69 10.14 0.18
CA LEU A 79 1.32 10.42 -0.24
C LEU A 79 1.26 11.66 -1.14
N ARG A 80 1.94 12.73 -0.72
CA ARG A 80 2.03 14.00 -1.44
C ARG A 80 2.67 13.84 -2.80
N GLU A 81 3.81 13.14 -2.87
CA GLU A 81 4.53 12.93 -4.13
C GLU A 81 3.76 12.02 -5.08
N ALA A 82 3.11 10.95 -4.57
CA ALA A 82 2.27 10.08 -5.38
C ALA A 82 1.08 10.85 -5.99
N CYS A 83 0.39 11.67 -5.18
CA CYS A 83 -0.72 12.48 -5.66
C CYS A 83 -0.27 13.51 -6.71
N ARG A 84 0.82 14.22 -6.42
CA ARG A 84 1.42 15.22 -7.33
C ARG A 84 1.81 14.57 -8.66
N GLN A 85 2.49 13.43 -8.62
CA GLN A 85 2.95 12.74 -9.81
C GLN A 85 1.78 12.19 -10.65
N ASN A 86 0.73 11.66 -10.01
CA ASN A 86 -0.48 11.22 -10.73
C ASN A 86 -1.15 12.40 -11.44
N LYS A 87 -1.31 13.55 -10.74
CA LYS A 87 -1.86 14.76 -11.38
C LYS A 87 -1.04 15.20 -12.59
N LEU A 88 0.30 15.16 -12.50
CA LEU A 88 1.16 15.48 -13.64
C LEU A 88 0.95 14.54 -14.83
N TRP A 89 0.73 13.26 -14.60
CA TRP A 89 0.39 12.32 -15.69
C TRP A 89 -0.93 12.68 -16.37
N GLN A 90 -1.96 13.03 -15.60
CA GLN A 90 -3.24 13.47 -16.14
C GLN A 90 -3.11 14.77 -16.95
N GLN A 91 -2.33 15.74 -16.45
CA GLN A 91 -2.04 16.99 -17.16
C GLN A 91 -1.23 16.77 -18.45
N ALA A 92 -0.40 15.72 -18.49
CA ALA A 92 0.30 15.29 -19.69
C ALA A 92 -0.59 14.54 -20.71
N GLY A 93 -1.87 14.35 -20.40
CA GLY A 93 -2.84 13.68 -21.28
C GLY A 93 -2.83 12.15 -21.19
N LEU A 94 -2.18 11.57 -20.18
CA LEU A 94 -2.28 10.13 -19.92
C LEU A 94 -3.66 9.80 -19.33
N ALA A 95 -4.09 8.56 -19.53
CA ALA A 95 -5.35 8.08 -18.98
C ALA A 95 -5.34 8.23 -17.44
N PRO A 96 -6.41 8.76 -16.84
CA PRO A 96 -6.46 8.93 -15.40
C PRO A 96 -6.66 7.56 -14.74
N ILE A 97 -5.63 7.11 -14.03
CA ILE A 97 -5.60 5.83 -13.31
C ILE A 97 -5.43 6.08 -11.81
N CYS A 98 -5.79 5.11 -11.00
CA CYS A 98 -5.60 5.20 -9.55
C CYS A 98 -4.11 5.02 -9.18
N VAL A 99 -3.61 5.78 -8.20
CA VAL A 99 -2.32 5.54 -7.56
C VAL A 99 -2.56 5.05 -6.13
N ALA A 100 -2.04 3.88 -5.81
CA ALA A 100 -2.12 3.28 -4.48
C ALA A 100 -0.90 3.64 -3.63
N VAL A 101 -1.14 3.97 -2.37
CA VAL A 101 -0.12 4.34 -1.39
C VAL A 101 -0.30 3.53 -0.11
N ASN A 102 0.76 2.86 0.32
CA ASN A 102 0.80 2.11 1.57
C ASN A 102 0.77 3.03 2.80
N LEU A 103 -0.13 2.75 3.74
CA LEU A 103 -0.18 3.41 5.04
C LEU A 103 0.43 2.52 6.13
N SER A 104 1.44 3.06 6.82
CA SER A 104 1.97 2.40 8.01
C SER A 104 0.94 2.36 9.15
N PRO A 105 0.99 1.37 10.05
CA PRO A 105 0.10 1.30 11.21
C PRO A 105 0.18 2.55 12.12
N LEU A 106 1.37 3.15 12.22
CA LEU A 106 1.63 4.36 13.00
C LEU A 106 1.00 5.61 12.37
N GLN A 107 1.04 5.71 11.04
CA GLN A 107 0.40 6.78 10.29
C GLN A 107 -1.12 6.65 10.34
N PHE A 108 -1.65 5.43 10.22
CA PHE A 108 -3.08 5.15 10.27
C PHE A 108 -3.73 5.62 11.59
N ARG A 109 -2.98 5.55 12.69
CA ARG A 109 -3.43 5.97 14.03
C ARG A 109 -3.24 7.45 14.32
N GLN A 110 -2.68 8.23 13.40
CA GLN A 110 -2.54 9.66 13.62
C GLN A 110 -3.92 10.31 13.66
N PRO A 111 -4.23 11.12 14.70
CA PRO A 111 -5.54 11.78 14.82
C PRO A 111 -5.91 12.67 13.62
N LYS A 112 -4.90 13.14 12.87
CA LYS A 112 -5.05 14.07 11.74
C LYS A 112 -4.88 13.40 10.38
N LEU A 113 -4.97 12.07 10.28
CA LEU A 113 -4.80 11.37 9.01
C LEU A 113 -5.75 11.90 7.93
N VAL A 114 -7.05 11.97 8.24
CA VAL A 114 -8.08 12.42 7.29
C VAL A 114 -7.84 13.87 6.86
N GLU A 115 -7.54 14.76 7.81
CA GLU A 115 -7.21 16.17 7.52
C GLU A 115 -5.97 16.29 6.61
N MET A 116 -4.93 15.51 6.88
CA MET A 116 -3.71 15.48 6.07
C MET A 116 -3.97 15.00 4.65
N VAL A 117 -4.74 13.93 4.47
CA VAL A 117 -5.12 13.42 3.14
C VAL A 117 -5.93 14.47 2.37
N ALA A 118 -6.92 15.08 3.02
CA ALA A 118 -7.73 16.15 2.41
C ALA A 118 -6.88 17.34 1.97
N GLN A 119 -5.92 17.75 2.80
CA GLN A 119 -5.01 18.85 2.50
C GLN A 119 -4.12 18.52 1.30
N ILE A 120 -3.55 17.31 1.25
CA ILE A 120 -2.69 16.88 0.14
C ILE A 120 -3.46 16.80 -1.17
N LEU A 121 -4.66 16.23 -1.17
CA LEU A 121 -5.51 16.17 -2.37
C LEU A 121 -5.85 17.58 -2.88
N LYS A 122 -6.14 18.52 -1.97
CA LYS A 122 -6.37 19.92 -2.31
C LYS A 122 -5.14 20.60 -2.91
N GLU A 123 -3.96 20.39 -2.32
CA GLU A 123 -2.70 21.02 -2.77
C GLU A 123 -2.21 20.46 -4.11
N THR A 124 -2.44 19.17 -4.35
CA THR A 124 -2.05 18.50 -5.60
C THR A 124 -3.12 18.55 -6.67
N GLU A 125 -4.32 19.01 -6.34
CA GLU A 125 -5.50 19.06 -7.21
C GLU A 125 -5.87 17.70 -7.83
N LEU A 126 -5.46 16.60 -7.19
CA LEU A 126 -5.86 15.26 -7.58
C LEU A 126 -7.28 14.99 -7.07
N GLU A 127 -8.16 14.53 -7.96
CA GLU A 127 -9.49 14.11 -7.52
C GLU A 127 -9.38 12.86 -6.63
N PRO A 128 -10.09 12.79 -5.49
CA PRO A 128 -9.94 11.73 -4.49
C PRO A 128 -10.06 10.31 -5.05
N GLN A 129 -10.90 10.10 -6.08
CA GLN A 129 -11.13 8.80 -6.71
C GLN A 129 -9.88 8.18 -7.37
N TYR A 130 -8.83 8.98 -7.60
CA TYR A 130 -7.56 8.55 -8.18
C TYR A 130 -6.48 8.26 -7.11
N LEU A 131 -6.81 8.40 -5.83
CA LEU A 131 -5.97 7.95 -4.73
C LEU A 131 -6.58 6.69 -4.11
N GLU A 132 -5.74 5.68 -3.91
CA GLU A 132 -6.04 4.50 -3.11
C GLU A 132 -5.11 4.42 -1.91
N LEU A 133 -5.68 4.16 -0.73
CA LEU A 133 -4.93 3.95 0.50
C LEU A 133 -4.97 2.48 0.88
N GLU A 134 -3.79 1.93 1.14
CA GLU A 134 -3.63 0.51 1.48
C GLU A 134 -3.29 0.38 2.95
N VAL A 135 -4.04 -0.46 3.66
CA VAL A 135 -3.80 -0.77 5.06
C VAL A 135 -3.60 -2.26 5.21
N THR A 136 -2.65 -2.66 6.05
CA THR A 136 -2.44 -4.08 6.31
C THR A 136 -3.63 -4.69 7.06
N GLU A 137 -3.86 -5.99 6.84
CA GLU A 137 -4.90 -6.76 7.53
C GLU A 137 -4.84 -6.55 9.05
N THR A 138 -3.65 -6.67 9.64
CA THR A 138 -3.42 -6.50 11.09
C THR A 138 -3.83 -5.10 11.58
N THR A 139 -3.52 -4.06 10.81
CA THR A 139 -3.88 -2.67 11.17
C THR A 139 -5.39 -2.49 11.19
N ALA A 140 -6.07 -3.03 10.18
CA ALA A 140 -7.51 -2.88 10.03
C ALA A 140 -8.28 -3.54 11.18
N ILE A 141 -7.84 -4.72 11.65
CA ILE A 141 -8.59 -5.49 12.64
C ILE A 141 -8.26 -5.22 14.11
N GLN A 142 -7.13 -4.56 14.41
CA GLN A 142 -6.70 -4.36 15.80
C GLN A 142 -7.69 -3.50 16.61
N ASP A 143 -8.30 -2.49 15.99
CA ASP A 143 -9.40 -1.70 16.56
C ASP A 143 -10.43 -1.41 15.46
N ILE A 144 -11.39 -2.33 15.30
CA ILE A 144 -12.34 -2.31 14.18
C ILE A 144 -13.24 -1.08 14.20
N ASP A 145 -13.63 -0.57 15.37
CA ASP A 145 -14.51 0.58 15.49
C ASP A 145 -13.79 1.89 15.20
N PHE A 146 -12.53 2.01 15.60
CA PHE A 146 -11.66 3.10 15.16
C PHE A 146 -11.42 3.03 13.65
N THR A 147 -10.96 1.87 13.14
CA THR A 147 -10.66 1.67 11.71
C THR A 147 -11.87 2.00 10.86
N ARG A 148 -13.06 1.48 11.20
CA ARG A 148 -14.28 1.74 10.44
C ARG A 148 -14.58 3.23 10.32
N ARG A 149 -14.45 4.00 11.41
CA ARG A 149 -14.70 5.45 11.38
C ARG A 149 -13.73 6.17 10.45
N VAL A 150 -12.43 5.91 10.60
CA VAL A 150 -11.39 6.54 9.77
C VAL A 150 -11.59 6.19 8.29
N LEU A 151 -11.82 4.92 7.98
CA LEU A 151 -12.06 4.47 6.61
C LEU A 151 -13.35 5.05 6.03
N GLN A 152 -14.43 5.18 6.80
CA GLN A 152 -15.66 5.83 6.34
C GLN A 152 -15.45 7.32 6.01
N GLU A 153 -14.66 8.04 6.82
CA GLU A 153 -14.34 9.45 6.52
C GLU A 153 -13.52 9.59 5.23
N LEU A 154 -12.56 8.67 4.99
CA LEU A 154 -11.78 8.63 3.74
C LEU A 154 -12.63 8.23 2.53
N GLU A 155 -13.50 7.23 2.68
CA GLU A 155 -14.45 6.81 1.63
C GLU A 155 -15.41 7.96 1.27
N GLN A 156 -15.97 8.67 2.26
CA GLN A 156 -16.85 9.82 2.03
C GLN A 156 -16.16 10.98 1.32
N MET A 157 -14.83 11.10 1.46
CA MET A 157 -14.02 12.02 0.67
C MET A 157 -13.89 11.59 -0.79
N GLY A 158 -14.16 10.33 -1.11
CA GLY A 158 -14.03 9.71 -2.43
C GLY A 158 -12.72 8.96 -2.63
N VAL A 159 -11.93 8.77 -1.57
CA VAL A 159 -10.67 8.01 -1.62
C VAL A 159 -10.97 6.51 -1.67
N ARG A 160 -10.26 5.77 -2.53
CA ARG A 160 -10.37 4.31 -2.61
C ARG A 160 -9.58 3.66 -1.49
N LEU A 161 -10.01 2.49 -1.05
CA LEU A 161 -9.46 1.80 0.11
C LEU A 161 -9.18 0.34 -0.22
N ALA A 162 -7.98 -0.12 0.09
CA ALA A 162 -7.55 -1.49 -0.11
C ALA A 162 -7.08 -2.12 1.21
N ILE A 163 -7.31 -3.42 1.34
CA ILE A 163 -6.68 -4.23 2.39
C ILE A 163 -5.49 -4.96 1.77
N ASP A 164 -4.34 -4.87 2.43
CA ASP A 164 -3.09 -5.50 2.04
C ASP A 164 -2.69 -6.66 2.96
N ASP A 165 -1.78 -7.50 2.47
CA ASP A 165 -1.26 -8.70 3.15
C ASP A 165 -2.35 -9.70 3.56
N PHE A 166 -3.46 -9.77 2.82
CA PHE A 166 -4.59 -10.61 3.23
C PHE A 166 -4.21 -12.10 3.26
N GLY A 167 -4.51 -12.77 4.37
CA GLY A 167 -4.23 -14.18 4.60
C GLY A 167 -2.96 -14.44 5.44
N THR A 168 -2.17 -13.40 5.72
CA THR A 168 -0.99 -13.50 6.60
C THR A 168 -1.34 -13.40 8.10
N GLY A 169 -2.56 -12.91 8.41
CA GLY A 169 -3.05 -12.72 9.76
C GLY A 169 -4.14 -13.70 10.21
N HIS A 170 -4.63 -13.51 11.44
CA HIS A 170 -5.71 -14.30 12.03
C HIS A 170 -7.10 -13.67 11.85
N SER A 171 -7.33 -12.84 10.82
CA SER A 171 -8.61 -12.15 10.71
C SER A 171 -9.74 -13.08 10.36
N SER A 172 -10.85 -12.89 11.07
CA SER A 172 -12.12 -13.41 10.60
C SER A 172 -12.64 -12.48 9.50
N LEU A 173 -12.83 -13.01 8.31
CA LEU A 173 -13.50 -12.36 7.17
C LEU A 173 -14.82 -11.66 7.55
N SER A 174 -15.48 -12.15 8.61
CA SER A 174 -16.66 -11.51 9.22
C SER A 174 -16.43 -10.10 9.74
N ARG A 175 -15.18 -9.66 9.93
CA ARG A 175 -14.81 -8.31 10.33
C ARG A 175 -14.56 -7.40 9.13
N LEU A 176 -14.00 -7.94 8.05
CA LEU A 176 -13.70 -7.16 6.85
C LEU A 176 -14.97 -6.67 6.14
N GLN A 177 -16.06 -7.44 6.19
CA GLN A 177 -17.37 -7.01 5.65
C GLN A 177 -17.92 -5.73 6.31
N LEU A 178 -17.37 -5.30 7.45
CA LEU A 178 -17.81 -4.09 8.17
C LEU A 178 -17.06 -2.84 7.72
N LEU A 179 -16.01 -2.99 6.91
CA LEU A 179 -15.14 -1.92 6.46
C LEU A 179 -15.51 -1.49 5.04
N PRO A 180 -15.46 -0.18 4.70
CA PRO A 180 -15.78 0.33 3.37
C PRO A 180 -14.60 0.12 2.40
N LEU A 181 -14.24 -1.14 2.16
CA LEU A 181 -13.14 -1.51 1.29
C LEU A 181 -13.61 -1.59 -0.17
N HIS A 182 -12.70 -1.29 -1.09
CA HIS A 182 -12.92 -1.41 -2.53
C HIS A 182 -12.09 -2.55 -3.13
N ASN A 183 -10.90 -2.77 -2.58
CA ASN A 183 -9.92 -3.73 -3.09
C ASN A 183 -9.41 -4.65 -1.98
N LEU A 184 -9.13 -5.90 -2.35
CA LEU A 184 -8.44 -6.89 -1.51
C LEU A 184 -7.22 -7.41 -2.25
N LYS A 185 -6.06 -7.28 -1.62
CA LYS A 185 -4.78 -7.74 -2.17
C LYS A 185 -4.41 -9.10 -1.59
N ILE A 186 -4.15 -10.08 -2.46
CA ILE A 186 -3.64 -11.40 -2.10
C ILE A 186 -2.11 -11.31 -2.11
N ASP A 187 -1.51 -11.53 -0.94
CA ASP A 187 -0.06 -11.45 -0.77
C ASP A 187 0.69 -12.43 -1.69
N ARG A 188 1.86 -11.99 -2.15
CA ARG A 188 2.73 -12.75 -3.04
C ARG A 188 3.09 -14.14 -2.52
N SER A 189 3.14 -14.37 -1.21
CA SER A 189 3.46 -15.70 -0.66
C SER A 189 2.43 -16.74 -1.06
N PHE A 190 1.15 -16.37 -1.16
CA PHE A 190 0.11 -17.25 -1.68
C PHE A 190 0.25 -17.46 -3.19
N ILE A 191 0.60 -16.39 -3.93
CA ILE A 191 0.76 -16.46 -5.38
C ILE A 191 1.91 -17.38 -5.78
N GLN A 192 3.06 -17.27 -5.11
CA GLN A 192 4.24 -18.10 -5.37
C GLN A 192 4.01 -19.59 -5.11
N GLU A 193 3.11 -19.94 -4.18
CA GLU A 193 2.83 -21.34 -3.82
C GLU A 193 1.61 -21.93 -4.54
N LEU A 194 0.75 -21.14 -5.18
CA LEU A 194 -0.54 -21.62 -5.69
C LEU A 194 -0.42 -22.71 -6.76
N THR A 195 0.65 -22.70 -7.55
CA THR A 195 0.85 -23.69 -8.63
C THR A 195 1.43 -25.02 -8.12
N GLU A 196 2.06 -24.99 -6.94
CA GLU A 196 2.79 -26.14 -6.37
C GLU A 196 2.03 -26.76 -5.19
N ASN A 197 1.12 -26.02 -4.56
CA ASN A 197 0.40 -26.42 -3.38
C ASN A 197 -1.12 -26.31 -3.57
N VAL A 198 -1.78 -27.46 -3.79
CA VAL A 198 -3.24 -27.55 -3.99
C VAL A 198 -4.04 -26.93 -2.83
N LYS A 199 -3.53 -26.97 -1.59
CA LYS A 199 -4.22 -26.31 -0.47
C LYS A 199 -4.17 -24.79 -0.60
N VAL A 200 -3.04 -24.23 -1.03
CA VAL A 200 -2.89 -22.79 -1.30
C VAL A 200 -3.78 -22.38 -2.47
N ALA A 201 -3.82 -23.16 -3.55
CA ALA A 201 -4.75 -22.93 -4.67
C ALA A 201 -6.22 -22.83 -4.22
N HIS A 202 -6.65 -23.74 -3.35
CA HIS A 202 -8.00 -23.69 -2.77
C HIS A 202 -8.22 -22.45 -1.89
N ILE A 203 -7.21 -22.04 -1.11
CA ILE A 203 -7.28 -20.80 -0.32
C ILE A 203 -7.46 -19.60 -1.23
N VAL A 204 -6.58 -19.43 -2.23
CA VAL A 204 -6.66 -18.33 -3.21
C VAL A 204 -8.05 -18.28 -3.88
N THR A 205 -8.55 -19.43 -4.34
CA THR A 205 -9.89 -19.53 -4.94
C THR A 205 -11.00 -19.08 -3.99
N ALA A 206 -10.92 -19.50 -2.72
CA ALA A 206 -11.90 -19.12 -1.70
C ALA A 206 -11.84 -17.61 -1.40
N VAL A 207 -10.64 -17.04 -1.33
CA VAL A 207 -10.45 -15.59 -1.14
C VAL A 207 -11.02 -14.79 -2.30
N VAL A 208 -10.74 -15.19 -3.54
CA VAL A 208 -11.28 -14.54 -4.76
C VAL A 208 -12.81 -14.57 -4.73
N THR A 209 -13.39 -15.75 -4.52
CA THR A 209 -14.86 -15.94 -4.48
C THR A 209 -15.51 -15.06 -3.41
N LEU A 210 -14.88 -14.98 -2.25
CA LEU A 210 -15.40 -14.23 -1.13
C LEU A 210 -15.31 -12.72 -1.33
N GLY A 211 -14.16 -12.21 -1.77
CA GLY A 211 -14.03 -10.78 -2.02
C GLY A 211 -14.99 -10.33 -3.13
N GLN A 212 -15.17 -11.12 -4.20
CA GLN A 212 -16.21 -10.86 -5.20
C GLN A 212 -17.62 -10.84 -4.60
N SER A 213 -17.94 -11.76 -3.68
CA SER A 213 -19.24 -11.81 -3.00
C SER A 213 -19.48 -10.60 -2.08
N LEU A 214 -18.41 -9.96 -1.60
CA LEU A 214 -18.44 -8.72 -0.82
C LEU A 214 -18.44 -7.46 -1.71
N GLY A 215 -18.42 -7.62 -3.03
CA GLY A 215 -18.32 -6.50 -3.99
C GLY A 215 -16.93 -5.87 -4.07
N LEU A 216 -15.90 -6.57 -3.59
CA LEU A 216 -14.51 -6.14 -3.66
C LEU A 216 -13.86 -6.58 -4.98
N SER A 217 -13.02 -5.71 -5.52
CA SER A 217 -12.07 -6.08 -6.55
C SER A 217 -10.87 -6.81 -5.94
N ILE A 218 -10.34 -7.81 -6.64
CA ILE A 218 -9.23 -8.63 -6.16
C ILE A 218 -7.97 -8.27 -6.93
N ILE A 219 -6.87 -8.09 -6.21
CA ILE A 219 -5.55 -7.81 -6.74
C ILE A 219 -4.63 -8.95 -6.29
N ALA A 220 -3.97 -9.62 -7.24
CA ALA A 220 -2.95 -10.62 -6.94
C ALA A 220 -1.56 -10.00 -7.07
N GLU A 221 -0.74 -10.13 -6.03
CA GLU A 221 0.60 -9.56 -6.00
C GLU A 221 1.69 -10.59 -6.33
N GLY A 222 2.80 -10.12 -6.91
CA GLY A 222 3.96 -10.99 -7.13
C GLY A 222 3.71 -12.13 -8.13
N VAL A 223 2.85 -11.91 -9.13
CA VAL A 223 2.72 -12.81 -10.28
C VAL A 223 4.00 -12.73 -11.12
N GLU A 224 4.80 -13.79 -11.09
CA GLU A 224 6.11 -13.86 -11.74
C GLU A 224 6.14 -14.92 -12.86
N LYS A 225 5.23 -15.90 -12.84
CA LYS A 225 5.20 -17.03 -13.79
C LYS A 225 3.93 -17.05 -14.64
N ALA A 226 4.04 -17.65 -15.83
CA ALA A 226 2.91 -17.78 -16.75
C ALA A 226 1.81 -18.69 -16.19
N GLU A 227 2.19 -19.73 -15.44
CA GLU A 227 1.28 -20.68 -14.81
C GLU A 227 0.48 -20.02 -13.66
N GLU A 228 1.09 -19.09 -12.93
CA GLU A 228 0.41 -18.30 -11.89
C GLU A 228 -0.65 -17.39 -12.54
N LEU A 229 -0.29 -16.69 -13.62
CA LEU A 229 -1.22 -15.86 -14.37
C LEU A 229 -2.38 -16.68 -14.96
N GLU A 230 -2.10 -17.86 -15.50
CA GLU A 230 -3.13 -18.72 -16.09
C GLU A 230 -4.11 -19.24 -15.05
N PHE A 231 -3.65 -19.52 -13.82
CA PHE A 231 -4.54 -19.88 -12.73
C PHE A 231 -5.48 -18.74 -12.31
N LEU A 232 -5.01 -17.49 -12.40
CA LEU A 232 -5.75 -16.30 -11.96
C LEU A 232 -6.76 -15.77 -13.00
N LYS A 233 -6.77 -16.32 -14.23
CA LYS A 233 -7.75 -16.01 -15.28
C LYS A 233 -9.07 -16.74 -15.07
#